data_AF-A0A3B8HAG2-F1
#
_entry.id   AF-A0A3B8HAG2-F1
#
_cell.length_a   1.000
_cell.length_b   1.000
_cell.length_c   1.000
_cell.angle_alpha   90.00
_cell.angle_beta   90.00
_cell.angle_gamma   90.00
#
_symmetry.space_group_name_H-M   'P 1'
#
loop_
_entity.id
_entity.type
_entity.pdbx_description
1 polymer ?
#
loop_
_entity_poly.entity_id
_entity_poly.type
_entity_poly.pdbx_seq_one_letter_code
_entity_poly.pdbx_strand_id
1 'polypeptide(L)'
;MTHYPKLLPVSNIFLYTDGIAVNNAIDALVTIIANAPASDTQRDNWLERLWRAVEADDIPCIELLPDHWGTLCVTPERASHWADEFIDVVRMAWSPNPELQGYFKGTAACLSALLKAGRNAEVMELLENAFHRFWNDRKWGVKALLAMGEKAEALRFAEDSRGLNEPSLMISEACEEILLASGLAEEAYSRYAIEANQKSTYLATFRGITKKYLHKKPADILKDLVASAPGSEGKWFAAAKSSGLYDEAIELANRTPCDPRTLTRAARDMAETEPRFAVEAGVAALRWLVEGHGYEITGLDVRAAYGCTMKAAENAGCKPETFKRIRELVAGENFGERFVTRILGHELGLR
;
A
#
# COMPACT_ATOMS: atom_id res chain seq x y z
N MET A 1 13.21 -11.74 -41.40
CA MET A 1 13.43 -12.01 -39.97
C MET A 1 14.33 -10.91 -39.43
N THR A 2 13.73 -9.90 -38.81
CA THR A 2 14.45 -8.74 -38.26
C THR A 2 13.77 -8.45 -36.93
N HIS A 3 14.46 -8.76 -35.83
CA HIS A 3 14.01 -8.51 -34.46
C HIS A 3 14.41 -7.09 -34.06
N TYR A 4 13.42 -6.24 -33.80
CA TYR A 4 13.58 -5.03 -33.01
C TYR A 4 13.20 -5.35 -31.55
N PRO A 5 14.00 -4.95 -30.55
CA PRO A 5 13.64 -5.12 -29.14
C PRO A 5 12.56 -4.08 -28.75
N LYS A 6 11.46 -4.55 -28.18
CA LYS A 6 10.41 -3.71 -27.58
C LYS A 6 10.97 -3.00 -26.36
N LEU A 7 11.12 -1.68 -26.46
CA LEU A 7 11.20 -0.79 -25.30
C LEU A 7 9.86 -0.83 -24.56
N LEU A 8 9.89 -1.11 -23.26
CA LEU A 8 8.74 -0.95 -22.36
C LEU A 8 8.39 0.54 -22.25
N PRO A 9 7.11 0.95 -22.37
CA PRO A 9 6.76 2.35 -22.27
C PRO A 9 6.71 2.79 -20.80
N VAL A 10 7.40 3.90 -20.54
CA VAL A 10 7.48 4.67 -19.28
C VAL A 10 6.13 5.32 -18.90
N SER A 11 5.03 4.97 -19.58
CA SER A 11 3.71 5.60 -19.47
C SER A 11 2.85 5.12 -18.30
N ASN A 12 3.19 4.01 -17.63
CA ASN A 12 2.38 3.48 -16.52
C ASN A 12 2.69 4.11 -15.15
N ILE A 13 3.78 4.87 -15.01
CA ILE A 13 4.16 5.48 -13.73
C ILE A 13 3.50 6.85 -13.54
N PHE A 14 3.25 7.60 -14.62
CA PHE A 14 2.63 8.93 -14.54
C PHE A 14 1.11 8.90 -14.30
N LEU A 15 0.39 7.91 -14.83
CA LEU A 15 -1.07 7.78 -14.58
C LEU A 15 -1.41 7.42 -13.13
N TYR A 16 -0.51 6.72 -12.42
CA TYR A 16 -0.75 6.30 -11.04
C TYR A 16 -0.55 7.42 -10.01
N THR A 17 0.35 8.38 -10.27
CA THR A 17 0.58 9.52 -9.36
C THR A 17 -0.46 10.63 -9.53
N ASP A 18 -0.94 10.83 -10.75
CA ASP A 18 -1.95 11.86 -11.04
C ASP A 18 -3.33 11.46 -10.51
N GLY A 19 -3.70 10.17 -10.57
CA GLY A 19 -4.96 9.67 -10.01
C GLY A 19 -5.08 9.90 -8.49
N ILE A 20 -4.02 9.67 -7.71
CA ILE A 20 -4.05 9.90 -6.25
C ILE A 20 -4.22 11.39 -5.92
N ALA A 21 -3.54 12.27 -6.65
CA ALA A 21 -3.65 13.71 -6.43
C ALA A 21 -5.06 14.23 -6.75
N VAL A 22 -5.65 13.77 -7.84
CA VAL A 22 -7.03 14.10 -8.22
C VAL A 22 -8.03 13.58 -7.20
N ASN A 23 -7.88 12.33 -6.76
CA ASN A 23 -8.75 11.73 -5.74
C ASN A 23 -8.72 12.51 -4.42
N ASN A 24 -7.51 12.88 -3.95
CA ASN A 24 -7.35 13.72 -2.76
C ASN A 24 -7.99 15.11 -2.94
N ALA A 25 -7.95 15.67 -4.15
CA ALA A 25 -8.60 16.94 -4.45
C ALA A 25 -10.12 16.81 -4.42
N ILE A 26 -10.69 15.72 -4.94
CA ILE A 26 -12.13 15.42 -4.86
C ILE A 26 -12.56 15.33 -3.39
N ASP A 27 -11.87 14.56 -2.55
CA ASP A 27 -12.17 14.44 -1.11
C ASP A 27 -12.22 15.80 -0.40
N ALA A 28 -11.22 16.65 -0.66
CA ALA A 28 -11.12 17.98 -0.07
C ALA A 28 -12.27 18.89 -0.55
N LEU A 29 -12.56 18.89 -1.86
CA LEU A 29 -13.60 19.72 -2.45
C LEU A 29 -15.00 19.28 -2.03
N VAL A 30 -15.27 17.98 -1.97
CA VAL A 30 -16.52 17.41 -1.44
C VAL A 30 -16.78 17.94 -0.04
N THR A 31 -15.76 17.91 0.82
CA THR A 31 -15.87 18.41 2.21
C THR A 31 -16.18 19.90 2.25
N ILE A 32 -15.51 20.71 1.41
CA ILE A 32 -15.76 22.15 1.32
C ILE A 32 -17.19 22.42 0.83
N ILE A 33 -17.63 21.74 -0.23
CA ILE A 33 -18.95 21.91 -0.82
C ILE A 33 -20.02 21.52 0.20
N ALA A 34 -19.91 20.35 0.83
CA ALA A 34 -20.90 19.86 1.79
C ALA A 34 -21.08 20.80 2.99
N ASN A 35 -20.00 21.44 3.45
CA ASN A 35 -20.02 22.36 4.60
C ASN A 35 -20.35 23.82 4.23
N ALA A 36 -20.31 24.20 2.95
CA ALA A 36 -20.61 25.56 2.53
C ALA A 36 -22.08 25.92 2.86
N PRO A 37 -22.39 27.10 3.43
CA PRO A 37 -23.76 27.52 3.65
C PRO A 37 -24.45 27.79 2.30
N ALA A 38 -25.61 27.19 2.07
CA ALA A 38 -26.40 27.39 0.87
C ALA A 38 -27.89 27.15 1.17
N SER A 39 -28.79 27.82 0.44
CA SER A 39 -30.20 27.44 0.47
C SER A 39 -30.42 26.07 -0.18
N ASP A 40 -31.56 25.44 0.09
CA ASP A 40 -31.89 24.15 -0.52
C ASP A 40 -31.87 24.23 -2.05
N THR A 41 -32.48 25.26 -2.64
CA THR A 41 -32.46 25.49 -4.09
C THR A 41 -31.04 25.66 -4.64
N GLN A 42 -30.14 26.33 -3.91
CA GLN A 42 -28.75 26.47 -4.35
C GLN A 42 -28.02 25.12 -4.31
N ARG A 43 -28.28 24.31 -3.27
CA ARG A 43 -27.71 22.96 -3.15
C ARG A 43 -28.14 22.06 -4.30
N ASP A 44 -29.42 22.06 -4.62
CA ASP A 44 -29.99 21.21 -5.66
C ASP A 44 -29.39 21.59 -7.02
N ASN A 45 -29.29 22.89 -7.32
CA ASN A 45 -28.59 23.39 -8.51
C ASN A 45 -27.12 22.98 -8.58
N TRP A 46 -26.41 22.91 -7.45
CA TRP A 46 -25.02 22.44 -7.43
C TRP A 46 -24.93 20.95 -7.75
N LEU A 47 -25.79 20.13 -7.15
CA LEU A 47 -25.82 18.70 -7.40
C LEU A 47 -26.19 18.38 -8.85
N GLU A 48 -27.18 19.07 -9.43
CA GLU A 48 -27.50 18.93 -10.86
C GLU A 48 -26.30 19.26 -11.75
N ARG A 49 -25.55 20.31 -11.43
CA ARG A 49 -24.35 20.69 -12.18
C ARG A 49 -23.23 19.67 -12.04
N LEU A 50 -23.03 19.13 -10.85
CA LEU A 50 -22.06 18.06 -10.60
C LEU A 50 -22.46 16.78 -11.34
N TRP A 51 -23.75 16.45 -11.36
CA TRP A 51 -24.26 15.27 -12.06
C TRP A 51 -24.03 15.38 -13.56
N ARG A 52 -24.37 16.53 -14.17
CA ARG A 52 -24.06 16.80 -15.59
C ARG A 52 -22.57 16.69 -15.90
N ALA A 53 -21.70 17.07 -14.95
CA ALA A 53 -20.26 16.90 -15.12
C ALA A 53 -19.86 15.42 -15.11
N VAL A 54 -20.42 14.61 -14.19
CA VAL A 54 -20.21 13.16 -14.15
C VAL A 54 -20.68 12.49 -15.45
N GLU A 55 -21.84 12.88 -15.96
CA GLU A 55 -22.37 12.35 -17.22
C GLU A 55 -21.42 12.65 -18.39
N ALA A 56 -20.92 13.88 -18.47
CA ALA A 56 -20.00 14.35 -19.50
C ALA A 56 -18.54 13.89 -19.32
N ASP A 57 -18.20 13.21 -18.22
CA ASP A 57 -16.84 12.74 -17.92
C ASP A 57 -16.51 11.47 -18.73
N ASP A 58 -16.20 11.65 -20.01
CA ASP A 58 -15.85 10.54 -20.90
C ASP A 58 -14.44 10.00 -20.67
N ILE A 59 -13.53 10.85 -20.20
CA ILE A 59 -12.23 10.46 -19.66
C ILE A 59 -12.37 10.53 -18.14
N PRO A 60 -12.26 9.41 -17.40
CA PRO A 60 -12.68 9.31 -16.00
C PRO A 60 -11.76 10.13 -15.07
N CYS A 61 -11.96 11.44 -15.03
CA CYS A 61 -11.21 12.36 -14.19
C CYS A 61 -11.90 12.55 -12.83
N ILE A 62 -13.21 12.39 -12.78
CA ILE A 62 -14.03 12.59 -11.57
C ILE A 62 -14.84 11.35 -11.20
N GLU A 63 -14.36 10.16 -11.59
CA GLU A 63 -15.05 8.87 -11.37
C GLU A 63 -15.30 8.53 -9.89
N LEU A 64 -14.56 9.13 -8.95
CA LEU A 64 -14.81 8.98 -7.51
C LEU A 64 -15.88 9.93 -6.97
N LEU A 65 -16.24 11.00 -7.68
CA LEU A 65 -17.23 11.96 -7.19
C LEU A 65 -18.59 11.31 -6.84
N PRO A 66 -19.12 10.35 -7.64
CA PRO A 66 -20.31 9.57 -7.27
C PRO A 66 -20.22 8.85 -5.92
N ASP A 67 -19.05 8.39 -5.47
CA ASP A 67 -18.92 7.76 -4.15
C ASP A 67 -19.29 8.73 -3.01
N HIS A 68 -19.16 10.03 -3.23
CA HIS A 68 -19.44 11.06 -2.23
C HIS A 68 -20.86 11.64 -2.30
N TRP A 69 -21.74 11.10 -3.14
CA TRP A 69 -23.05 11.70 -3.41
C TRP A 69 -23.90 11.91 -2.16
N GLY A 70 -23.94 10.92 -1.26
CA GLY A 70 -24.64 11.04 0.03
C GLY A 70 -24.08 12.15 0.91
N THR A 71 -22.76 12.36 0.92
CA THR A 71 -22.14 13.48 1.65
C THR A 71 -22.56 14.82 1.04
N LEU A 72 -22.51 14.93 -0.29
CA LEU A 72 -22.90 16.14 -1.01
C LEU A 72 -24.39 16.49 -0.85
N CYS A 73 -25.25 15.48 -0.64
CA CYS A 73 -26.67 15.68 -0.36
C CYS A 73 -26.94 16.36 0.99
N VAL A 74 -26.03 16.27 1.96
CA VAL A 74 -26.12 16.84 3.33
C VAL A 74 -27.27 16.28 4.19
N THR A 75 -28.49 16.24 3.69
CA THR A 75 -29.74 15.83 4.37
C THR A 75 -30.25 14.48 3.84
N PRO A 76 -30.85 13.63 4.69
CA PRO A 76 -31.47 12.36 4.25
C PRO A 76 -32.54 12.51 3.17
N GLU A 77 -33.36 13.57 3.22
CA GLU A 77 -34.48 13.80 2.31
C GLU A 77 -33.98 14.04 0.88
N ARG A 78 -32.99 14.93 0.73
CA ARG A 78 -32.32 15.17 -0.55
C ARG A 78 -31.63 13.92 -1.08
N ALA A 79 -30.98 13.15 -0.20
CA ALA A 79 -30.35 11.90 -0.59
C ALA A 79 -31.39 10.87 -1.07
N SER A 80 -32.55 10.78 -0.42
CA SER A 80 -33.64 9.91 -0.88
C SER A 80 -34.15 10.31 -2.25
N HIS A 81 -34.33 11.61 -2.50
CA HIS A 81 -34.76 12.09 -3.82
C HIS A 81 -33.76 11.68 -4.92
N TRP A 82 -32.46 11.92 -4.72
CA TRP A 82 -31.44 11.50 -5.68
C TRP A 82 -31.35 9.97 -5.84
N ALA A 83 -31.56 9.21 -4.76
CA ALA A 83 -31.63 7.76 -4.86
C ALA A 83 -32.77 7.32 -5.78
N ASP A 84 -33.96 7.94 -5.66
CA ASP A 84 -35.11 7.63 -6.51
C ASP A 84 -34.87 7.97 -7.99
N GLU A 85 -34.13 9.04 -8.29
CA GLU A 85 -33.73 9.39 -9.67
C GLU A 85 -32.80 8.36 -10.31
N PHE A 86 -32.00 7.64 -9.51
CA PHE A 86 -30.98 6.71 -10.02
C PHE A 86 -31.40 5.24 -9.98
N ILE A 87 -32.23 4.84 -9.01
CA ILE A 87 -32.40 3.43 -8.64
C ILE A 87 -32.95 2.57 -9.78
N ASP A 88 -33.87 3.09 -10.58
CA ASP A 88 -34.45 2.31 -11.68
C ASP A 88 -33.46 2.11 -12.83
N VAL A 89 -32.55 3.06 -13.05
CA VAL A 89 -31.45 2.91 -14.03
C VAL A 89 -30.45 1.86 -13.52
N VAL A 90 -30.14 1.84 -12.22
CA VAL A 90 -29.28 0.80 -11.62
C VAL A 90 -29.92 -0.59 -11.75
N ARG A 91 -31.22 -0.72 -11.42
CA ARG A 91 -31.97 -1.98 -11.58
C ARG A 91 -31.96 -2.47 -13.03
N MET A 92 -32.11 -1.55 -13.99
CA MET A 92 -32.03 -1.88 -15.41
C MET A 92 -30.61 -2.33 -15.80
N ALA A 93 -29.58 -1.60 -15.38
CA ALA A 93 -28.18 -1.92 -15.66
C ALA A 93 -27.74 -3.27 -15.08
N TRP A 94 -28.34 -3.68 -13.96
CA TRP A 94 -28.14 -4.98 -13.30
C TRP A 94 -29.19 -6.03 -13.65
N SER A 95 -30.04 -5.76 -14.64
CA SER A 95 -31.07 -6.70 -15.08
C SER A 95 -30.46 -8.03 -15.54
N PRO A 96 -31.10 -9.18 -15.25
CA PRO A 96 -30.67 -10.46 -15.82
C PRO A 96 -30.92 -10.55 -17.33
N ASN A 97 -31.66 -9.59 -17.92
CA ASN A 97 -31.85 -9.49 -19.36
C ASN A 97 -30.60 -8.84 -20.01
N PRO A 98 -29.84 -9.57 -20.85
CA PRO A 98 -28.64 -9.03 -21.49
C PRO A 98 -28.88 -7.81 -22.39
N GLU A 99 -30.10 -7.60 -22.87
CA GLU A 99 -30.45 -6.43 -23.71
C GLU A 99 -30.59 -5.13 -22.91
N LEU A 100 -30.84 -5.23 -21.60
CA LEU A 100 -30.99 -4.09 -20.69
C LEU A 100 -29.76 -3.88 -19.82
N GLN A 101 -28.94 -4.93 -19.69
CA GLN A 101 -27.73 -4.92 -18.91
C GLN A 101 -26.71 -3.90 -19.44
N GLY A 102 -26.03 -3.21 -18.53
CA GLY A 102 -25.03 -2.22 -18.90
C GLY A 102 -24.25 -1.66 -17.74
N TYR A 103 -23.38 -0.70 -18.06
CA TYR A 103 -22.69 0.11 -17.07
C TYR A 103 -23.41 1.43 -16.88
N PHE A 104 -23.61 1.84 -15.62
CA PHE A 104 -24.16 3.13 -15.27
C PHE A 104 -23.20 3.90 -14.36
N LYS A 105 -22.78 5.10 -14.78
CA LYS A 105 -21.89 5.98 -14.00
C LYS A 105 -22.46 6.36 -12.62
N GLY A 106 -23.79 6.31 -12.47
CA GLY A 106 -24.50 6.69 -11.24
C GLY A 106 -24.70 5.59 -10.21
N THR A 107 -24.21 4.37 -10.44
CA THR A 107 -24.38 3.26 -9.49
C THR A 107 -23.85 3.63 -8.10
N ALA A 108 -22.62 4.16 -8.02
CA ALA A 108 -22.03 4.62 -6.77
C ALA A 108 -22.82 5.78 -6.13
N ALA A 109 -23.31 6.72 -6.93
CA ALA A 109 -24.13 7.83 -6.45
C ALA A 109 -25.45 7.35 -5.85
N CYS A 110 -26.10 6.38 -6.48
CA CYS A 110 -27.32 5.73 -5.98
C CYS A 110 -27.07 5.05 -4.62
N LEU A 111 -26.04 4.20 -4.53
CA LEU A 111 -25.72 3.47 -3.30
C LEU A 111 -25.31 4.41 -2.15
N SER A 112 -24.54 5.46 -2.47
CA SER A 112 -24.14 6.51 -1.53
C SER A 112 -25.34 7.31 -1.03
N ALA A 113 -26.28 7.64 -1.91
CA ALA A 113 -27.51 8.36 -1.59
C ALA A 113 -28.48 7.52 -0.73
N LEU A 114 -28.70 6.25 -1.08
CA LEU A 114 -29.51 5.31 -0.28
C LEU A 114 -28.96 5.18 1.15
N LEU A 115 -27.64 5.00 1.29
CA LEU A 115 -26.99 4.92 2.60
C LEU A 115 -27.20 6.20 3.42
N LYS A 116 -27.03 7.38 2.81
CA LYS A 116 -27.24 8.67 3.48
C LYS A 116 -28.70 8.88 3.89
N ALA A 117 -29.65 8.41 3.08
CA ALA A 117 -31.07 8.46 3.36
C ALA A 117 -31.50 7.48 4.49
N GLY A 118 -30.61 6.57 4.91
CA GLY A 118 -30.94 5.52 5.86
C GLY A 118 -31.74 4.36 5.26
N ARG A 119 -31.86 4.31 3.92
CA ARG A 119 -32.55 3.24 3.16
C ARG A 119 -31.64 2.02 3.00
N ASN A 120 -31.12 1.53 4.13
CA ASN A 120 -30.07 0.50 4.19
C ASN A 120 -30.56 -0.86 3.65
N ALA A 121 -31.82 -1.22 3.90
CA ALA A 121 -32.42 -2.44 3.37
C ALA A 121 -32.45 -2.43 1.82
N GLU A 122 -32.80 -1.29 1.22
CA GLU A 122 -32.81 -1.14 -0.24
C GLU A 122 -31.42 -1.23 -0.87
N VAL A 123 -30.37 -0.83 -0.15
CA VAL A 123 -28.98 -1.09 -0.59
C VAL A 123 -28.74 -2.59 -0.73
N MET A 124 -29.16 -3.38 0.26
CA MET A 124 -28.98 -4.84 0.25
C MET A 124 -29.81 -5.50 -0.86
N GLU A 125 -31.09 -5.13 -0.98
CA GLU A 125 -31.98 -5.64 -2.04
C GLU A 125 -31.45 -5.31 -3.44
N LEU A 126 -30.89 -4.12 -3.64
CA LEU A 126 -30.32 -3.72 -4.93
C LEU A 126 -29.08 -4.57 -5.24
N LEU A 127 -28.21 -4.81 -4.26
CA LEU A 127 -26.99 -5.62 -4.41
C LEU A 127 -27.27 -7.11 -4.68
N GLU A 128 -28.43 -7.65 -4.30
CA GLU A 128 -28.83 -9.02 -4.67
C GLU A 128 -28.98 -9.18 -6.19
N ASN A 129 -29.33 -8.09 -6.89
CA ASN A 129 -29.46 -8.07 -8.34
C ASN A 129 -28.14 -7.80 -9.06
N ALA A 130 -27.08 -7.42 -8.34
CA ALA A 130 -25.80 -7.10 -8.95
C ALA A 130 -25.23 -8.30 -9.71
N PHE A 131 -25.02 -8.11 -11.02
CA PHE A 131 -24.53 -9.17 -11.92
C PHE A 131 -23.16 -9.72 -11.49
N HIS A 132 -22.31 -8.85 -10.95
CA HIS A 132 -21.00 -9.20 -10.43
C HIS A 132 -20.87 -8.79 -8.97
N ARG A 133 -20.17 -9.61 -8.20
CA ARG A 133 -19.89 -9.36 -6.77
C ARG A 133 -18.67 -8.46 -6.57
N PHE A 134 -18.57 -7.40 -7.36
CA PHE A 134 -17.43 -6.50 -7.29
C PHE A 134 -17.37 -5.77 -5.95
N TRP A 135 -16.18 -5.68 -5.37
CA TRP A 135 -15.96 -4.96 -4.13
C TRP A 135 -16.43 -3.50 -4.18
N ASN A 136 -16.30 -2.83 -5.34
CA ASN A 136 -16.73 -1.46 -5.53
C ASN A 136 -18.21 -1.21 -5.19
N ASP A 137 -19.06 -2.20 -5.44
CA ASP A 137 -20.49 -2.14 -5.08
C ASP A 137 -20.71 -2.74 -3.68
N ARG A 138 -20.07 -3.88 -3.38
CA ARG A 138 -20.25 -4.60 -2.10
C ARG A 138 -19.78 -3.81 -0.87
N LYS A 139 -18.82 -2.90 -1.02
CA LYS A 139 -18.43 -1.97 0.08
C LYS A 139 -19.62 -1.17 0.61
N TRP A 140 -20.63 -0.90 -0.21
CA TRP A 140 -21.87 -0.23 0.20
C TRP A 140 -22.78 -1.12 1.03
N GLY A 141 -22.86 -2.42 0.71
CA GLY A 141 -23.56 -3.41 1.52
C GLY A 141 -22.93 -3.57 2.91
N VAL A 142 -21.59 -3.59 2.98
CA VAL A 142 -20.86 -3.56 4.27
C VAL A 142 -21.26 -2.33 5.10
N LYS A 143 -21.25 -1.14 4.49
CA LYS A 143 -21.66 0.11 5.17
C LYS A 143 -23.12 0.07 5.61
N ALA A 144 -24.02 -0.47 4.80
CA ALA A 144 -25.45 -0.60 5.11
C ALA A 144 -25.69 -1.54 6.31
N LEU A 145 -25.03 -2.71 6.32
CA LEU A 145 -25.09 -3.66 7.44
C LEU A 145 -24.55 -3.04 8.73
N LEU A 146 -23.45 -2.29 8.66
CA LEU A 146 -22.92 -1.54 9.81
C LEU A 146 -23.90 -0.47 10.32
N ALA A 147 -24.55 0.26 9.42
CA ALA A 147 -25.56 1.26 9.77
C ALA A 147 -26.81 0.63 10.43
N MET A 148 -27.12 -0.63 10.13
CA MET A 148 -28.16 -1.42 10.79
C MET A 148 -27.69 -2.08 12.10
N GLY A 149 -26.41 -1.94 12.46
CA GLY A 149 -25.83 -2.53 13.67
C GLY A 149 -25.39 -4.00 13.52
N GLU A 150 -25.47 -4.57 12.32
CA GLU A 150 -25.19 -5.97 12.03
C GLU A 150 -23.70 -6.23 11.76
N LYS A 151 -22.83 -5.93 12.73
CA LYS A 151 -21.37 -5.98 12.53
C LYS A 151 -20.84 -7.35 12.11
N ALA A 152 -21.37 -8.43 12.68
CA ALA A 152 -20.96 -9.80 12.33
C ALA A 152 -21.35 -10.16 10.89
N GLU A 153 -22.53 -9.72 10.46
CA GLU A 153 -22.99 -9.89 9.08
C GLU A 153 -22.15 -9.07 8.11
N ALA A 154 -21.84 -7.82 8.46
CA ALA A 154 -20.97 -6.96 7.67
C ALA A 154 -19.58 -7.59 7.44
N LEU A 155 -18.99 -8.20 8.49
CA LEU A 155 -17.72 -8.91 8.37
C LEU A 155 -17.82 -10.12 7.43
N ARG A 156 -18.87 -10.95 7.58
CA ARG A 156 -19.11 -12.09 6.69
C ARG A 156 -19.32 -11.64 5.25
N PHE A 157 -20.13 -10.60 5.04
CA PHE A 157 -20.42 -10.06 3.72
C PHE A 157 -19.17 -9.50 3.04
N ALA A 158 -18.27 -8.86 3.79
CA ALA A 158 -16.97 -8.40 3.30
C ALA A 158 -16.09 -9.59 2.88
N GLU A 159 -15.94 -10.60 3.75
CA GLU A 159 -15.16 -11.82 3.44
C GLU A 159 -15.70 -12.59 2.22
N ASP A 160 -17.02 -12.69 2.09
CA ASP A 160 -17.70 -13.33 0.95
C ASP A 160 -17.48 -12.58 -0.38
N SER A 161 -16.89 -11.38 -0.33
CA SER A 161 -16.49 -10.61 -1.51
C SER A 161 -15.12 -11.02 -2.05
N ARG A 162 -14.37 -11.89 -1.36
CA ARG A 162 -13.06 -12.34 -1.84
C ARG A 162 -13.21 -13.19 -3.09
N GLY A 163 -12.29 -13.02 -4.04
CA GLY A 163 -12.32 -13.76 -5.30
C GLY A 163 -11.19 -13.39 -6.23
N LEU A 164 -11.15 -14.06 -7.39
CA LEU A 164 -10.21 -13.73 -8.45
C LEU A 164 -10.48 -12.30 -8.96
N ASN A 165 -9.44 -11.48 -9.05
CA ASN A 165 -9.48 -10.07 -9.46
C ASN A 165 -10.12 -9.08 -8.47
N GLU A 166 -10.52 -9.53 -7.28
CA GLU A 166 -11.02 -8.63 -6.23
C GLU A 166 -9.88 -7.99 -5.44
N PRO A 167 -10.05 -6.74 -4.94
CA PRO A 167 -9.01 -6.04 -4.22
C PRO A 167 -8.91 -6.56 -2.77
N SER A 168 -8.23 -7.70 -2.57
CA SER A 168 -8.07 -8.34 -1.26
C SER A 168 -7.59 -7.39 -0.16
N LEU A 169 -6.71 -6.44 -0.51
CA LEU A 169 -6.23 -5.42 0.43
C LEU A 169 -7.37 -4.55 0.97
N MET A 170 -8.25 -4.03 0.11
CA MET A 170 -9.37 -3.17 0.54
C MET A 170 -10.43 -3.96 1.32
N ILE A 171 -10.64 -5.23 0.95
CA ILE A 171 -11.52 -6.14 1.71
C ILE A 171 -10.95 -6.34 3.13
N SER A 172 -9.66 -6.63 3.24
CA SER A 172 -8.99 -6.78 4.53
C SER A 172 -8.98 -5.49 5.35
N GLU A 173 -8.82 -4.32 4.74
CA GLU A 173 -8.97 -3.02 5.42
C GLU A 173 -10.37 -2.88 6.04
N ALA A 174 -11.43 -3.17 5.28
CA ALA A 174 -12.80 -3.12 5.79
C ALA A 174 -13.03 -4.14 6.92
N CYS A 175 -12.58 -5.39 6.76
CA CYS A 175 -12.71 -6.41 7.80
C CYS A 175 -11.93 -6.04 9.08
N GLU A 176 -10.72 -5.48 8.93
CA GLU A 176 -9.91 -4.99 10.04
C GLU A 176 -10.64 -3.86 10.79
N GLU A 177 -11.17 -2.87 10.07
CA GLU A 177 -11.91 -1.75 10.65
C GLU A 177 -13.15 -2.20 11.43
N ILE A 178 -13.91 -3.17 10.91
CA ILE A 178 -15.09 -3.73 11.58
C ILE A 178 -14.70 -4.38 12.92
N LEU A 179 -13.64 -5.17 12.93
CA LEU A 179 -13.16 -5.84 14.14
C LEU A 179 -12.60 -4.85 15.17
N LEU A 180 -11.81 -3.86 14.72
CA LEU A 180 -11.29 -2.80 15.59
C LEU A 180 -12.42 -1.96 16.21
N ALA A 181 -13.42 -1.56 15.43
CA ALA A 181 -14.62 -0.86 15.91
C ALA A 181 -15.51 -1.73 16.83
N SER A 182 -15.23 -3.03 16.91
CA SER A 182 -15.88 -3.98 17.81
C SER A 182 -15.04 -4.32 19.04
N GLY A 183 -13.86 -3.71 19.20
CA GLY A 183 -12.94 -4.00 20.30
C GLY A 183 -12.18 -5.33 20.16
N LEU A 184 -12.26 -5.98 18.99
CA LEU A 184 -11.66 -7.29 18.71
C LEU A 184 -10.26 -7.12 18.09
N ALA A 185 -9.40 -6.32 18.73
CA ALA A 185 -8.11 -5.94 18.18
C ALA A 185 -7.15 -7.12 17.96
N GLU A 186 -7.19 -8.13 18.83
CA GLU A 186 -6.37 -9.34 18.68
C GLU A 186 -6.78 -10.16 17.45
N GLU A 187 -8.08 -10.28 17.19
CA GLU A 187 -8.59 -10.97 15.99
C GLU A 187 -8.30 -10.16 14.72
N ALA A 188 -8.50 -8.84 14.76
CA ALA A 188 -8.17 -7.93 13.66
C ALA A 188 -6.69 -8.07 13.28
N TYR A 189 -5.81 -8.10 14.29
CA TYR A 189 -4.38 -8.28 14.10
C TYR A 189 -4.07 -9.62 13.43
N SER A 190 -4.56 -10.71 14.01
CA SER A 190 -4.23 -12.06 13.57
C SER A 190 -4.71 -12.37 12.16
N ARG A 191 -5.85 -11.79 11.73
CA ARG A 191 -6.48 -12.12 10.45
C ARG A 191 -6.11 -11.15 9.34
N TYR A 192 -6.01 -9.86 9.65
CA TYR A 192 -6.03 -8.81 8.62
C TYR A 192 -4.85 -7.85 8.67
N ALA A 193 -4.16 -7.69 9.80
CA ALA A 193 -3.18 -6.60 9.93
C ALA A 193 -2.11 -6.60 8.84
N ILE A 194 -1.61 -7.76 8.43
CA ILE A 194 -0.56 -7.84 7.40
C ILE A 194 -1.10 -7.41 6.03
N GLU A 195 -2.21 -7.98 5.57
CA GLU A 195 -2.79 -7.67 4.25
C GLU A 195 -3.37 -6.25 4.20
N ALA A 196 -4.13 -5.84 5.22
CA ALA A 196 -4.78 -4.54 5.30
C ALA A 196 -3.79 -3.36 5.39
N ASN A 197 -2.57 -3.59 5.89
CA ASN A 197 -1.61 -2.51 6.10
C ASN A 197 -0.42 -2.55 5.14
N GLN A 198 -0.48 -3.31 4.05
CA GLN A 198 0.58 -3.29 3.04
C GLN A 198 0.72 -1.89 2.44
N LYS A 199 1.95 -1.37 2.43
CA LYS A 199 2.33 -0.09 1.80
C LYS A 199 3.46 -0.33 0.79
N SER A 200 3.84 0.73 0.07
CA SER A 200 4.88 0.68 -0.97
C SER A 200 6.27 0.25 -0.47
N THR A 201 6.53 0.32 0.84
CA THR A 201 7.78 -0.15 1.44
C THR A 201 7.53 -0.97 2.69
N TYR A 202 8.40 -1.95 2.92
CA TYR A 202 8.40 -2.81 4.10
C TYR A 202 8.44 -2.01 5.42
N LEU A 203 9.28 -0.97 5.47
CA LEU A 203 9.34 -0.07 6.62
C LEU A 203 8.01 0.68 6.86
N ALA A 204 7.34 1.15 5.79
CA ALA A 204 6.06 1.84 5.92
C ALA A 204 4.95 0.88 6.40
N THR A 205 4.91 -0.35 5.87
CA THR A 205 3.99 -1.40 6.35
C THR A 205 4.18 -1.65 7.85
N PHE A 206 5.43 -1.90 8.29
CA PHE A 206 5.76 -2.13 9.69
C PHE A 206 5.35 -0.96 10.60
N ARG A 207 5.64 0.28 10.19
CA ARG A 207 5.25 1.49 10.92
C ARG A 207 3.73 1.67 10.98
N GLY A 208 3.02 1.33 9.91
CA GLY A 208 1.57 1.36 9.87
C GLY A 208 0.96 0.43 10.91
N ILE A 209 1.42 -0.82 10.95
CA ILE A 209 0.93 -1.84 11.89
C ILE A 209 1.32 -1.47 13.34
N THR A 210 2.57 -1.12 13.61
CA THR A 210 3.01 -0.73 14.96
C THR A 210 2.25 0.48 15.50
N LYS A 211 1.93 1.47 14.66
CA LYS A 211 1.12 2.63 15.05
C LYS A 211 -0.34 2.25 15.34
N LYS A 212 -0.91 1.32 14.58
CA LYS A 212 -2.30 0.87 14.71
C LYS A 212 -2.48 -0.07 15.91
N TYR A 213 -1.50 -0.94 16.19
CA TYR A 213 -1.51 -1.95 17.24
C TYR A 213 -0.50 -1.65 18.36
N LEU A 214 -0.69 -0.54 19.09
CA LEU A 214 0.23 -0.08 20.14
C LEU A 214 0.39 -1.06 21.32
N HIS A 215 -0.55 -1.98 21.51
CA HIS A 215 -0.50 -3.01 22.56
C HIS A 215 0.42 -4.19 22.20
N LYS A 216 0.85 -4.32 20.93
CA LYS A 216 1.78 -5.35 20.46
C LYS A 216 3.21 -4.85 20.52
N LYS A 217 4.15 -5.74 20.85
CA LYS A 217 5.58 -5.38 20.82
C LYS A 217 6.04 -5.29 19.36
N PRO A 218 6.86 -4.28 19.01
CA PRO A 218 7.41 -4.16 17.65
C PRO A 218 8.18 -5.42 17.19
N ALA A 219 8.85 -6.11 18.09
CA ALA A 219 9.55 -7.37 17.80
C ALA A 219 8.60 -8.50 17.36
N ASP A 220 7.44 -8.62 18.01
CA ASP A 220 6.43 -9.63 17.66
C ASP A 220 5.82 -9.32 16.28
N ILE A 221 5.52 -8.04 16.03
CA ILE A 221 5.02 -7.58 14.71
C ILE A 221 6.04 -7.87 13.61
N LEU A 222 7.31 -7.55 13.84
CA LEU A 222 8.37 -7.83 12.88
C LEU A 222 8.46 -9.33 12.57
N LYS A 223 8.39 -10.18 13.60
CA LYS A 223 8.45 -11.64 13.45
C LYS A 223 7.30 -12.16 12.58
N ASP A 224 6.08 -11.69 12.82
CA ASP A 224 4.91 -12.10 12.03
C ASP A 224 5.02 -11.66 10.57
N LEU A 225 5.51 -10.43 10.34
CA LEU A 225 5.74 -9.91 8.99
C LEU A 225 6.81 -10.69 8.22
N VAL A 226 7.92 -11.04 8.89
CA VAL A 226 8.96 -11.90 8.32
C VAL A 226 8.40 -13.28 7.98
N ALA A 227 7.59 -13.87 8.86
CA ALA A 227 6.94 -15.15 8.62
C ALA A 227 5.94 -15.14 7.46
N SER A 228 5.27 -14.01 7.22
CA SER A 228 4.28 -13.88 6.12
C SER A 228 4.89 -13.82 4.71
N ALA A 229 6.19 -13.58 4.58
CA ALA A 229 6.85 -13.43 3.28
C ALA A 229 8.20 -14.18 3.21
N PRO A 230 8.20 -15.52 3.26
CA PRO A 230 9.42 -16.33 3.16
C PRO A 230 10.21 -16.02 1.87
N GLY A 231 11.53 -15.92 1.98
CA GLY A 231 12.41 -15.57 0.86
C GLY A 231 12.61 -14.06 0.65
N SER A 232 12.03 -13.22 1.52
CA SER A 232 12.15 -11.76 1.47
C SER A 232 12.59 -11.11 2.78
N GLU A 233 13.13 -11.90 3.71
CA GLU A 233 13.54 -11.51 5.06
C GLU A 233 14.40 -10.24 5.10
N GLY A 234 15.40 -10.14 4.23
CA GLY A 234 16.31 -9.00 4.13
C GLY A 234 15.62 -7.67 3.82
N LYS A 235 14.41 -7.69 3.23
CA LYS A 235 13.63 -6.46 2.98
C LYS A 235 13.09 -5.85 4.29
N TRP A 236 13.00 -6.62 5.36
CA TRP A 236 12.60 -6.15 6.69
C TRP A 236 13.76 -5.54 7.51
N PHE A 237 15.00 -5.54 7.01
CA PHE A 237 16.18 -4.96 7.68
C PHE A 237 15.91 -3.54 8.21
N ALA A 238 15.36 -2.67 7.38
CA ALA A 238 15.11 -1.28 7.74
C ALA A 238 14.06 -1.15 8.87
N ALA A 239 13.06 -2.05 8.89
CA ALA A 239 12.05 -2.11 9.93
C ALA A 239 12.66 -2.52 11.28
N ALA A 240 13.44 -3.60 11.28
CA ALA A 240 14.17 -4.08 12.47
C ALA A 240 15.10 -3.00 13.03
N LYS A 241 15.95 -2.41 12.18
CA LYS A 241 16.85 -1.31 12.57
C LYS A 241 16.09 -0.14 13.19
N SER A 242 14.95 0.26 12.60
CA SER A 242 14.16 1.40 13.09
C SER A 242 13.55 1.17 14.48
N SER A 243 13.51 -0.08 14.95
CA SER A 243 13.01 -0.48 16.26
C SER A 243 14.11 -0.78 17.28
N GLY A 244 15.39 -0.54 16.92
CA GLY A 244 16.53 -0.88 17.77
C GLY A 244 16.86 -2.37 17.85
N LEU A 245 16.25 -3.19 16.99
CA LEU A 245 16.49 -4.64 16.91
C LEU A 245 17.70 -4.90 15.99
N TYR A 246 18.88 -4.50 16.44
CA TYR A 246 20.09 -4.45 15.61
C TYR A 246 20.61 -5.85 15.24
N ASP A 247 20.60 -6.79 16.17
CA ASP A 247 21.05 -8.17 15.91
C ASP A 247 20.10 -8.86 14.92
N GLU A 248 18.79 -8.73 15.14
CA GLU A 248 17.77 -9.27 14.23
C GLU A 248 17.85 -8.60 12.84
N ALA A 249 18.12 -7.29 12.79
CA ALA A 249 18.31 -6.61 11.51
C ALA A 249 19.45 -7.25 10.71
N ILE A 250 20.61 -7.47 11.35
CA ILE A 250 21.74 -8.13 10.69
C ILE A 250 21.42 -9.56 10.28
N GLU A 251 20.72 -10.33 11.12
CA GLU A 251 20.27 -11.68 10.76
C GLU A 251 19.41 -11.66 9.48
N LEU A 252 18.40 -10.80 9.44
CA LEU A 252 17.52 -10.63 8.29
C LEU A 252 18.29 -10.25 7.03
N ALA A 253 19.18 -9.27 7.14
CA ALA A 253 20.02 -8.81 6.04
C ALA A 253 21.00 -9.88 5.54
N ASN A 254 21.33 -10.89 6.34
CA ASN A 254 22.21 -11.99 5.95
C ASN A 254 21.45 -13.19 5.37
N ARG A 255 20.15 -13.33 5.65
CA ARG A 255 19.33 -14.47 5.20
C ARG A 255 18.93 -14.40 3.75
N THR A 256 18.51 -13.22 3.27
CA THR A 256 18.10 -13.00 1.88
C THR A 256 18.55 -11.62 1.40
N PRO A 257 18.54 -11.38 0.08
CA PRO A 257 19.01 -10.11 -0.47
C PRO A 257 18.33 -8.89 0.16
N CYS A 258 19.17 -7.93 0.57
CA CYS A 258 18.78 -6.61 1.03
C CYS A 258 19.46 -5.56 0.15
N ASP A 259 18.78 -4.45 -0.13
CA ASP A 259 19.31 -3.40 -0.99
C ASP A 259 20.66 -2.85 -0.45
N PRO A 260 21.77 -2.96 -1.20
CA PRO A 260 23.08 -2.56 -0.72
C PRO A 260 23.17 -1.08 -0.34
N ARG A 261 22.40 -0.20 -1.01
CA ARG A 261 22.37 1.24 -0.67
C ARG A 261 21.71 1.48 0.68
N THR A 262 20.67 0.74 1.01
CA THR A 262 20.00 0.77 2.32
C THR A 262 20.95 0.33 3.43
N LEU A 263 21.70 -0.76 3.23
CA LEU A 263 22.70 -1.25 4.17
C LEU A 263 23.88 -0.27 4.32
N THR A 264 24.39 0.27 3.22
CA THR A 264 25.47 1.28 3.22
C THR A 264 25.05 2.54 3.96
N ARG A 265 23.81 3.00 3.75
CA ARG A 265 23.24 4.13 4.50
C ARG A 265 23.16 3.83 5.98
N ALA A 266 22.74 2.62 6.37
CA ALA A 266 22.73 2.21 7.77
C ALA A 266 24.14 2.17 8.38
N ALA A 267 25.13 1.65 7.67
CA ALA A 267 26.52 1.65 8.11
C ALA A 267 27.04 3.07 8.34
N ARG A 268 26.76 3.99 7.41
CA ARG A 268 27.13 5.41 7.55
C ARG A 268 26.44 6.07 8.74
N ASP A 269 25.12 5.97 8.82
CA ASP A 269 24.32 6.71 9.80
C ASP A 269 24.53 6.20 11.24
N MET A 270 24.93 4.94 11.40
CA MET A 270 25.15 4.31 12.71
C MET A 270 26.63 4.23 13.11
N ALA A 271 27.56 4.73 12.28
CA ALA A 271 28.99 4.56 12.49
C ALA A 271 29.50 5.17 13.81
N GLU A 272 28.85 6.19 14.34
CA GLU A 272 29.25 6.86 15.59
C GLU A 272 28.55 6.26 16.81
N THR A 273 27.25 5.99 16.70
CA THR A 273 26.42 5.56 17.84
C THR A 273 26.44 4.06 18.06
N GLU A 274 26.42 3.26 16.99
CA GLU A 274 26.41 1.79 17.03
C GLU A 274 27.44 1.21 16.05
N PRO A 275 28.74 1.46 16.28
CA PRO A 275 29.79 1.19 15.30
C PRO A 275 29.92 -0.31 14.93
N ARG A 276 29.62 -1.23 15.87
CA ARG A 276 29.65 -2.67 15.59
C ARG A 276 28.52 -3.11 14.66
N PHE A 277 27.29 -2.62 14.89
CA PHE A 277 26.17 -2.84 13.98
C PHE A 277 26.46 -2.26 12.59
N ALA A 278 27.04 -1.05 12.55
CA ALA A 278 27.41 -0.39 11.30
C ALA A 278 28.43 -1.20 10.48
N VAL A 279 29.41 -1.84 11.13
CA VAL A 279 30.34 -2.76 10.47
C VAL A 279 29.59 -3.93 9.83
N GLU A 280 28.72 -4.61 10.58
CA GLU A 280 27.99 -5.77 10.04
C GLU A 280 27.06 -5.38 8.89
N ALA A 281 26.36 -4.24 8.99
CA ALA A 281 25.53 -3.73 7.90
C ALA A 281 26.37 -3.42 6.66
N GLY A 282 27.55 -2.82 6.84
CA GLY A 282 28.47 -2.50 5.76
C GLY A 282 29.07 -3.73 5.06
N VAL A 283 29.45 -4.75 5.84
CA VAL A 283 29.91 -6.04 5.30
C VAL A 283 28.79 -6.77 4.56
N ALA A 284 27.55 -6.73 5.07
CA ALA A 284 26.39 -7.27 4.36
C ALA A 284 26.14 -6.52 3.05
N ALA A 285 26.31 -5.19 3.00
CA ALA A 285 26.19 -4.41 1.77
C ALA A 285 27.18 -4.89 0.71
N LEU A 286 28.46 -5.03 1.09
CA LEU A 286 29.50 -5.53 0.20
C LEU A 286 29.24 -6.97 -0.27
N ARG A 287 28.65 -7.82 0.58
CA ARG A 287 28.28 -9.19 0.19
C ARG A 287 27.25 -9.19 -0.92
N TRP A 288 26.16 -8.44 -0.74
CA TRP A 288 25.12 -8.37 -1.75
C TRP A 288 25.60 -7.73 -3.05
N LEU A 289 26.52 -6.76 -2.99
CA LEU A 289 27.19 -6.22 -4.18
C LEU A 289 28.02 -7.29 -4.91
N VAL A 290 28.80 -8.07 -4.18
CA VAL A 290 29.62 -9.18 -4.71
C VAL A 290 28.75 -10.28 -5.33
N GLU A 291 27.57 -10.52 -4.77
CA GLU A 291 26.59 -11.48 -5.30
C GLU A 291 25.74 -10.92 -6.47
N GLY A 292 25.97 -9.66 -6.87
CA GLY A 292 25.30 -9.05 -8.02
C GLY A 292 23.95 -8.42 -7.74
N HIS A 293 23.60 -8.18 -6.47
CA HIS A 293 22.35 -7.53 -6.08
C HIS A 293 22.46 -6.00 -6.04
N GLY A 294 21.28 -5.36 -6.14
CA GLY A 294 21.12 -3.91 -6.16
C GLY A 294 20.68 -3.40 -7.53
N TYR A 295 19.89 -2.34 -7.53
CA TYR A 295 19.38 -1.73 -8.75
C TYR A 295 20.27 -0.56 -9.20
N GLU A 296 20.72 -0.58 -10.45
CA GLU A 296 21.57 0.46 -11.06
C GLU A 296 22.79 0.83 -10.19
N ILE A 297 23.48 -0.19 -9.69
CA ILE A 297 24.69 -0.03 -8.87
C ILE A 297 25.84 0.50 -9.72
N THR A 298 26.54 1.50 -9.19
CA THR A 298 27.72 2.12 -9.80
C THR A 298 28.98 1.89 -8.98
N GLY A 299 30.14 2.25 -9.53
CA GLY A 299 31.40 2.17 -8.78
C GLY A 299 31.45 3.10 -7.57
N LEU A 300 30.66 4.19 -7.58
CA LEU A 300 30.52 5.07 -6.42
C LEU A 300 29.81 4.37 -5.26
N ASP A 301 28.80 3.56 -5.54
CA ASP A 301 28.07 2.80 -4.53
C ASP A 301 29.00 1.78 -3.83
N VAL A 302 29.83 1.09 -4.61
CA VAL A 302 30.83 0.13 -4.08
C VAL A 302 31.86 0.83 -3.19
N ARG A 303 32.41 1.96 -3.64
CA ARG A 303 33.37 2.75 -2.85
C ARG A 303 32.73 3.31 -1.60
N ALA A 304 31.47 3.76 -1.67
CA ALA A 304 30.73 4.25 -0.52
C ALA A 304 30.50 3.13 0.51
N ALA A 305 30.10 1.94 0.09
CA ALA A 305 29.94 0.77 0.95
C ALA A 305 31.25 0.45 1.68
N TYR A 306 32.36 0.34 0.96
CA TYR A 306 33.69 0.10 1.55
C TYR A 306 34.10 1.20 2.53
N GLY A 307 34.02 2.47 2.10
CA GLY A 307 34.43 3.62 2.91
C GLY A 307 33.64 3.74 4.22
N CYS A 308 32.31 3.62 4.14
CA CYS A 308 31.46 3.66 5.34
C CYS A 308 31.76 2.50 6.29
N THR A 309 31.97 1.29 5.75
CA THR A 309 32.31 0.11 6.56
C THR A 309 33.64 0.28 7.27
N MET A 310 34.68 0.75 6.57
CA MET A 310 36.00 0.97 7.15
C MET A 310 36.01 2.10 8.19
N LYS A 311 35.15 3.12 8.01
CA LYS A 311 34.98 4.17 9.01
C LYS A 311 34.29 3.64 10.28
N ALA A 312 33.23 2.84 10.12
CA ALA A 312 32.59 2.18 11.24
C ALA A 312 33.55 1.23 11.98
N ALA A 313 34.39 0.49 11.24
CA ALA A 313 35.37 -0.43 11.82
C ALA A 313 36.47 0.30 12.59
N GLU A 314 36.87 1.48 12.14
CA GLU A 314 37.77 2.36 12.88
C GLU A 314 37.14 2.80 14.21
N ASN A 315 35.88 3.25 14.18
CA ASN A 315 35.15 3.65 15.38
C ASN A 315 34.89 2.47 16.34
N ALA A 316 34.72 1.25 15.81
CA ALA A 316 34.55 0.03 16.60
C ALA A 316 35.87 -0.56 17.13
N GLY A 317 37.03 -0.08 16.67
CA GLY A 317 38.35 -0.63 17.00
C GLY A 317 38.65 -2.00 16.38
N CYS A 318 37.96 -2.38 15.30
CA CYS A 318 38.09 -3.68 14.61
C CYS A 318 38.47 -3.54 13.12
N LYS A 319 39.23 -2.48 12.80
CA LYS A 319 39.63 -2.14 11.43
C LYS A 319 40.44 -3.26 10.74
N PRO A 320 41.46 -3.87 11.36
CA PRO A 320 42.23 -4.95 10.73
C PRO A 320 41.39 -6.19 10.41
N GLU A 321 40.54 -6.61 11.36
CA GLU A 321 39.67 -7.78 11.22
C GLU A 321 38.63 -7.56 10.11
N THR A 322 38.02 -6.37 10.10
CA THR A 322 37.04 -5.99 9.07
C THR A 322 37.68 -5.93 7.69
N PHE A 323 38.88 -5.34 7.57
CA PHE A 323 39.62 -5.29 6.31
C PHE A 323 39.88 -6.70 5.75
N LYS A 324 40.34 -7.63 6.61
CA LYS A 324 40.58 -9.02 6.21
C LYS A 324 39.30 -9.69 5.71
N ARG A 325 38.19 -9.53 6.43
CA ARG A 325 36.89 -10.11 6.07
C ARG A 325 36.36 -9.56 4.74
N ILE A 326 36.50 -8.25 4.50
CA ILE A 326 36.13 -7.63 3.21
C ILE A 326 37.03 -8.14 2.09
N ARG A 327 38.35 -8.22 2.33
CA ARG A 327 39.30 -8.74 1.34
C ARG A 327 38.95 -10.16 0.91
N GLU A 328 38.66 -11.04 1.86
CA GLU A 328 38.24 -12.43 1.59
C GLU A 328 36.93 -12.48 0.80
N LEU A 329 35.95 -11.67 1.19
CA LEU A 329 34.65 -11.56 0.51
C LEU A 329 34.80 -11.13 -0.95
N VAL A 330 35.55 -10.06 -1.21
CA VAL A 330 35.76 -9.55 -2.58
C VAL A 330 36.64 -10.49 -3.40
N ALA A 331 37.65 -11.13 -2.79
CA ALA A 331 38.47 -12.12 -3.49
C ALA A 331 37.65 -13.30 -4.02
N GLY A 332 36.58 -13.66 -3.31
CA GLY A 332 35.64 -14.72 -3.70
C GLY A 332 34.55 -14.29 -4.71
N GLU A 333 34.56 -13.04 -5.19
CA GLU A 333 33.58 -12.58 -6.18
C GLU A 333 33.68 -13.37 -7.49
N ASN A 334 32.63 -14.13 -7.78
CA ASN A 334 32.51 -14.95 -8.98
C ASN A 334 31.37 -14.48 -9.91
N PHE A 335 30.63 -13.44 -9.51
CA PHE A 335 29.51 -12.91 -10.28
C PHE A 335 29.97 -11.93 -11.36
N GLY A 336 29.39 -12.04 -12.56
CA GLY A 336 29.64 -11.13 -13.68
C GLY A 336 31.12 -10.96 -14.04
N GLU A 337 31.52 -9.73 -14.39
CA GLU A 337 32.91 -9.36 -14.68
C GLU A 337 33.75 -9.06 -13.42
N ARG A 338 33.33 -9.56 -12.26
CA ARG A 338 33.96 -9.25 -10.95
C ARG A 338 34.03 -7.75 -10.70
N PHE A 339 32.87 -7.10 -10.85
CA PHE A 339 32.72 -5.65 -10.84
C PHE A 339 33.28 -5.01 -9.56
N VAL A 340 32.99 -5.60 -8.39
CA VAL A 340 33.45 -5.10 -7.10
C VAL A 340 34.97 -5.21 -6.97
N THR A 341 35.53 -6.33 -7.42
CA THR A 341 36.98 -6.60 -7.46
C THR A 341 37.70 -5.60 -8.33
N ARG A 342 37.17 -5.25 -9.50
CA ARG A 342 37.77 -4.21 -10.36
C ARG A 342 37.81 -2.84 -9.69
N ILE A 343 36.84 -2.54 -8.81
CA ILE A 343 36.73 -1.23 -8.15
C ILE A 343 37.62 -1.15 -6.92
N LEU A 344 37.66 -2.20 -6.08
CA LEU A 344 38.33 -2.22 -4.78
C LEU A 344 39.64 -3.01 -4.76
N GLY A 345 40.01 -3.68 -5.86
CA GLY A 345 41.13 -4.63 -5.88
C GLY A 345 42.46 -4.00 -5.48
N HIS A 346 42.72 -2.76 -5.90
CA HIS A 346 43.92 -2.03 -5.51
C HIS A 346 43.95 -1.75 -3.99
N GLU A 347 42.86 -1.23 -3.43
CA GLU A 347 42.73 -0.95 -2.00
C GLU A 347 42.82 -2.21 -1.12
N LEU A 348 42.33 -3.34 -1.63
CA LEU A 348 42.32 -4.62 -0.93
C LEU A 348 43.57 -5.47 -1.18
N GLY A 349 44.45 -5.06 -2.09
CA GLY A 349 45.63 -5.82 -2.49
C GLY A 349 45.30 -7.14 -3.20
N LEU A 350 44.23 -7.13 -3.99
CA LEU A 350 43.77 -8.21 -4.87
C LEU A 350 44.16 -7.81 -6.30
N ARG A 351 45.10 -8.55 -6.89
CA ARG A 351 45.54 -8.35 -8.28
C ARG A 351 44.74 -9.23 -9.22
#